data_AF-A0A377VW25-F1
#
_entry.id   AF-A0A377VW25-F1
#
_cell.length_a   1.000
_cell.length_b   1.000
_cell.length_c   1.000
_cell.angle_alpha   90.00
_cell.angle_beta   90.00
_cell.angle_gamma   90.00
#
_symmetry.space_group_name_H-M   'P 1'
#
loop_
_entity.id
_entity.type
_entity.pdbx_description
1 polymer ?
#
loop_
_entity_poly.entity_id
_entity_poly.type
_entity_poly.pdbx_seq_one_letter_code
_entity_poly.pdbx_strand_id
1 'polypeptide(L)'
;MAMQKMRARRTPSQQAHVTNIKDNPVQIAADAAEGAWRGFDEQETTVAVARYAPFNAIALLVGSQVGRPGVLTQCSLEEATELKLGMLGHTCYAENHFGIRYGTGVYRWR
;
A
#
# COMPACT_ATOMS: atom_id res chain seq x y z
N MET A 1 24.92 -11.52 -10.86
CA MET A 1 25.11 -12.65 -9.92
C MET A 1 24.86 -12.31 -8.44
N ALA A 2 25.29 -11.15 -7.93
CA ALA A 2 25.18 -10.84 -6.49
C ALA A 2 23.73 -10.71 -5.99
N MET A 3 22.89 -9.88 -6.60
CA MET A 3 21.53 -9.62 -6.11
C MET A 3 20.62 -10.86 -6.09
N GLN A 4 20.70 -11.72 -7.10
CA GLN A 4 19.92 -12.98 -7.12
C GLN A 4 20.34 -13.96 -6.02
N LYS A 5 21.55 -13.83 -5.46
CA LYS A 5 22.04 -14.62 -4.32
C LYS A 5 21.68 -13.97 -2.98
N MET A 6 21.79 -12.64 -2.89
CA MET A 6 21.55 -11.89 -1.65
C MET A 6 20.06 -11.66 -1.35
N ARG A 7 19.17 -11.83 -2.33
CA ARG A 7 17.72 -11.69 -2.12
C ARG A 7 17.22 -12.70 -1.10
N ALA A 8 16.57 -12.21 -0.04
CA ALA A 8 16.09 -13.05 1.06
C ALA A 8 15.01 -14.06 0.64
N ARG A 9 14.02 -13.62 -0.15
CA ARG A 9 12.94 -14.50 -0.64
C ARG A 9 13.39 -15.29 -1.86
N ARG A 10 13.11 -16.60 -1.89
CA ARG A 10 13.45 -17.48 -3.03
C ARG A 10 12.72 -17.10 -4.31
N THR A 11 11.43 -16.78 -4.26
CA THR A 11 10.65 -16.33 -5.41
C THR A 11 10.62 -14.79 -5.46
N PRO A 12 10.93 -14.16 -6.59
CA PRO A 12 10.65 -12.74 -6.75
C PRO A 12 9.13 -12.52 -6.75
N SER A 13 8.73 -11.32 -6.38
CA SER A 13 7.34 -10.89 -6.38
C SER A 13 7.29 -9.44 -6.87
N GLN A 14 6.09 -8.92 -7.11
CA GLN A 14 5.82 -7.61 -7.67
C GLN A 14 4.74 -6.90 -6.85
N GLN A 15 4.91 -5.58 -6.72
CA GLN A 15 3.95 -4.67 -6.13
C GLN A 15 3.41 -3.71 -7.20
N ALA A 16 2.14 -3.31 -7.09
CA ALA A 16 1.50 -2.35 -7.98
C ALA A 16 0.94 -1.14 -7.24
N HIS A 17 0.90 0.01 -7.92
CA HIS A 17 0.15 1.18 -7.48
C HIS A 17 -1.26 1.15 -8.07
N VAL A 18 -2.26 1.36 -7.22
CA VAL A 18 -3.66 1.44 -7.59
C VAL A 18 -4.22 2.75 -7.06
N THR A 19 -4.19 3.76 -7.93
CA THR A 19 -4.62 5.13 -7.61
C THR A 19 -5.32 5.75 -8.80
N ASN A 20 -6.12 6.78 -8.53
CA ASN A 20 -6.62 7.66 -9.58
C ASN A 20 -6.68 9.10 -9.04
N ILE A 21 -6.64 10.07 -9.94
CA ILE A 21 -6.59 11.51 -9.60
C ILE A 21 -7.80 11.96 -8.77
N LYS A 22 -8.93 11.26 -8.88
CA LYS A 22 -10.20 11.63 -8.23
C LYS A 22 -10.44 10.93 -6.91
N ASP A 23 -9.54 10.06 -6.45
CA ASP A 23 -9.77 9.16 -5.31
C ASP A 23 -11.10 8.38 -5.45
N ASN A 24 -11.47 8.00 -6.68
CA ASN A 24 -12.72 7.30 -6.94
C ASN A 24 -12.61 5.84 -6.42
N PRO A 25 -13.37 5.45 -5.38
CA PRO A 25 -13.25 4.12 -4.79
C PRO A 25 -13.71 3.01 -5.73
N VAL A 26 -14.65 3.29 -6.64
CA VAL A 26 -15.15 2.28 -7.60
C VAL A 26 -14.06 1.88 -8.58
N GLN A 27 -13.31 2.89 -9.06
CA GLN A 27 -12.19 2.63 -9.96
C GLN A 27 -11.06 1.90 -9.22
N ILE A 28 -10.71 2.31 -8.01
CA ILE A 28 -9.67 1.65 -7.20
C ILE A 28 -10.02 0.17 -6.99
N ALA A 29 -11.26 -0.16 -6.67
CA ALA A 29 -11.67 -1.55 -6.49
C ALA A 29 -11.54 -2.39 -7.78
N ALA A 30 -11.90 -1.81 -8.93
CA ALA A 30 -11.79 -2.50 -10.22
C ALA A 30 -10.32 -2.71 -10.62
N ASP A 31 -9.51 -1.65 -10.53
CA ASP A 31 -8.09 -1.68 -10.87
C ASP A 31 -7.32 -2.62 -9.91
N ALA A 32 -7.71 -2.67 -8.64
CA ALA A 32 -7.14 -3.58 -7.65
C ALA A 32 -7.45 -5.05 -7.96
N ALA A 33 -8.68 -5.35 -8.38
CA ALA A 33 -9.06 -6.70 -8.80
C ALA A 33 -8.28 -7.12 -10.04
N GLU A 34 -8.13 -6.23 -11.01
CA GLU A 34 -7.31 -6.48 -12.21
C GLU A 34 -5.84 -6.70 -11.86
N GLY A 35 -5.25 -5.85 -11.00
CA GLY A 35 -3.88 -6.00 -10.55
C GLY A 35 -3.65 -7.33 -9.83
N ALA A 36 -4.58 -7.72 -8.96
CA ALA A 36 -4.50 -8.98 -8.23
C ALA A 36 -4.55 -10.18 -9.19
N TRP A 37 -5.43 -10.12 -10.20
CA TRP A 37 -5.54 -11.13 -11.25
C TRP A 37 -4.26 -11.23 -12.11
N ARG A 38 -3.60 -10.09 -12.39
CA ARG A 38 -2.35 -10.03 -13.15
C ARG A 38 -1.13 -10.57 -12.40
N GLY A 39 -1.27 -10.91 -11.11
CA GLY A 39 -0.24 -11.58 -10.32
C GLY A 39 0.57 -10.67 -9.40
N PHE A 40 0.10 -9.46 -9.08
CA PHE A 40 0.69 -8.66 -8.02
C PHE A 40 0.36 -9.28 -6.65
N ASP A 41 1.38 -9.46 -5.79
CA ASP A 41 1.20 -9.98 -4.41
C ASP A 41 0.94 -8.86 -3.41
N GLU A 42 1.31 -7.64 -3.77
CA GLU A 42 1.18 -6.45 -2.95
C GLU A 42 0.60 -5.32 -3.80
N GLN A 43 -0.30 -4.54 -3.21
CA GLN A 43 -0.86 -3.36 -3.86
C GLN A 43 -0.88 -2.17 -2.91
N GLU A 44 -0.57 -1.01 -3.46
CA GLU A 44 -0.49 0.26 -2.74
C GLU A 44 -1.48 1.26 -3.31
N THR A 45 -2.15 1.99 -2.44
CA THR A 45 -2.88 3.21 -2.80
C THR A 45 -2.36 4.38 -1.99
N THR A 46 -2.54 5.58 -2.53
CA THR A 46 -2.40 6.84 -1.81
C THR A 46 -3.50 7.77 -2.29
N VAL A 47 -3.53 8.98 -1.76
CA VAL A 47 -4.66 9.91 -1.91
C VAL A 47 -4.24 11.21 -2.56
N ALA A 48 -5.09 11.75 -3.43
CA ALA A 48 -4.98 13.14 -3.85
C ALA A 48 -5.48 14.08 -2.74
N VAL A 49 -6.52 13.66 -2.00
CA VAL A 49 -7.10 14.40 -0.86
C VAL A 49 -7.07 13.53 0.38
N ALA A 50 -6.31 13.95 1.40
CA ALA A 50 -6.06 13.19 2.64
C ALA A 50 -7.30 12.56 3.30
N ARG A 51 -8.45 13.23 3.23
CA ARG A 51 -9.72 12.76 3.84
C ARG A 51 -10.32 11.53 3.15
N TYR A 52 -9.93 11.21 1.91
CA TYR A 52 -10.39 10.02 1.19
C TYR A 52 -9.66 8.73 1.58
N ALA A 53 -8.61 8.83 2.40
CA ALA A 53 -7.78 7.70 2.80
C ALA A 53 -8.57 6.45 3.25
N PRO A 54 -9.61 6.56 4.09
CA PRO A 54 -10.38 5.37 4.49
C PRO A 54 -11.10 4.71 3.31
N PHE A 55 -11.65 5.49 2.38
CA PHE A 55 -12.34 4.94 1.21
C PHE A 55 -11.38 4.30 0.22
N ASN A 56 -10.21 4.92 -0.02
CA ASN A 56 -9.19 4.33 -0.89
C ASN A 56 -8.68 3.00 -0.31
N ALA A 57 -8.39 2.97 1.00
CA ALA A 57 -7.91 1.77 1.69
C ALA A 57 -8.93 0.62 1.61
N ILE A 58 -10.21 0.89 1.91
CA ILE A 58 -11.26 -0.14 1.85
C ILE A 58 -11.49 -0.61 0.41
N ALA A 59 -11.52 0.31 -0.56
CA ALA A 59 -11.71 -0.04 -1.97
C ALA A 59 -10.58 -0.95 -2.48
N LEU A 60 -9.34 -0.63 -2.13
CA LEU A 60 -8.17 -1.44 -2.45
C LEU A 60 -8.25 -2.82 -1.80
N LEU A 61 -8.56 -2.88 -0.51
CA LEU A 61 -8.72 -4.14 0.23
C LEU A 61 -9.79 -5.03 -0.41
N VAL A 62 -10.98 -4.49 -0.67
CA VAL A 62 -12.07 -5.25 -1.30
C VAL A 62 -11.68 -5.71 -2.70
N GLY A 63 -11.20 -4.80 -3.55
CA GLY A 63 -10.84 -5.14 -4.94
C GLY A 63 -9.73 -6.19 -5.03
N SER A 64 -8.68 -6.03 -4.23
CA SER A 64 -7.56 -6.98 -4.19
C SER A 64 -8.01 -8.40 -3.82
N GLN A 65 -8.86 -8.54 -2.79
CA GLN A 65 -9.35 -9.85 -2.36
C GLN A 65 -10.32 -10.47 -3.38
N VAL A 66 -11.05 -9.65 -4.13
CA VAL A 66 -11.91 -10.11 -5.22
C VAL A 66 -11.08 -10.66 -6.38
N GLY A 67 -9.98 -9.99 -6.75
CA GLY A 67 -9.13 -10.46 -7.86
C GLY A 67 -8.30 -11.69 -7.50
N ARG A 68 -7.70 -11.71 -6.31
CA ARG A 68 -6.98 -12.87 -5.78
C ARG A 68 -6.90 -12.82 -4.24
N PRO A 69 -7.51 -13.77 -3.53
CA PRO A 69 -7.41 -13.84 -2.08
C PRO A 69 -5.96 -13.96 -1.60
N GLY A 70 -5.58 -13.16 -0.61
CA GLY A 70 -4.23 -13.16 -0.03
C GLY A 70 -3.29 -12.09 -0.56
N VAL A 71 -3.73 -11.22 -1.48
CA VAL A 71 -2.98 -10.01 -1.85
C VAL A 71 -2.92 -9.07 -0.66
N LEU A 72 -1.73 -8.52 -0.36
CA LEU A 72 -1.54 -7.57 0.73
C LEU A 72 -1.78 -6.15 0.23
N THR A 73 -2.44 -5.33 1.05
CA THR A 73 -2.78 -3.94 0.68
C THR A 73 -2.28 -2.92 1.69
N GLN A 74 -1.85 -1.77 1.18
CA GLN A 74 -1.43 -0.62 1.98
C GLN A 74 -2.05 0.69 1.48
N CYS A 75 -2.15 1.67 2.38
CA CYS A 75 -2.58 3.02 2.07
C CYS A 75 -1.60 4.03 2.66
N SER A 76 -0.75 4.60 1.80
CA SER A 76 0.42 5.37 2.22
C SER A 76 0.07 6.81 2.53
N LEU A 77 0.30 7.21 3.79
CA LEU A 77 -0.14 8.48 4.37
C LEU A 77 0.90 9.01 5.38
N GLU A 78 0.53 10.06 6.13
CA GLU A 78 1.26 10.45 7.33
C GLU A 78 1.23 9.32 8.37
N GLU A 79 2.33 9.15 9.10
CA GLU A 79 2.63 7.98 9.94
C GLU A 79 1.54 7.64 10.98
N ALA A 80 1.07 8.64 11.73
CA ALA A 80 0.05 8.42 12.74
C ALA A 80 -1.30 8.05 12.10
N THR A 81 -1.59 8.66 10.95
CA THR A 81 -2.82 8.41 10.19
C THR A 81 -2.81 7.01 9.56
N GLU A 82 -1.69 6.59 8.95
CA GLU A 82 -1.51 5.25 8.37
C GLU A 82 -1.59 4.17 9.45
N LEU A 83 -0.93 4.37 10.58
CA LEU A 83 -1.00 3.45 11.71
C LEU A 83 -2.44 3.34 12.24
N LYS A 84 -3.18 4.45 12.31
CA LYS A 84 -4.57 4.42 12.74
C LYS A 84 -5.47 3.64 11.78
N LEU A 85 -5.26 3.78 10.48
CA LEU A 85 -5.96 2.99 9.46
C LEU A 85 -5.63 1.49 9.56
N GLY A 86 -4.37 1.15 9.83
CA GLY A 86 -3.95 -0.22 10.12
C GLY A 86 -4.62 -0.79 11.36
N MET A 87 -4.69 -0.03 12.46
CA MET A 87 -5.38 -0.44 13.70
C MET A 87 -6.88 -0.67 13.50
N LEU A 88 -7.51 0.05 12.57
CA LEU A 88 -8.91 -0.13 12.19
C LEU A 88 -9.14 -1.31 11.23
N GLY A 89 -8.07 -1.98 10.79
CA GLY A 89 -8.13 -3.14 9.90
C GLY A 89 -8.46 -2.80 8.45
N HIS A 90 -8.19 -1.57 8.01
CA HIS A 90 -8.43 -1.14 6.63
C HIS A 90 -7.24 -1.40 5.69
N THR A 91 -6.08 -1.78 6.22
CA THR A 91 -4.86 -2.14 5.49
C THR A 91 -4.26 -3.43 6.05
N CYS A 92 -3.50 -4.17 5.24
CA CYS A 92 -2.83 -5.41 5.64
C CYS A 92 -1.39 -5.19 6.11
N TYR A 93 -0.72 -4.16 5.59
CA TYR A 93 0.65 -3.78 5.94
C TYR A 93 0.87 -2.28 5.72
N ALA A 94 2.06 -1.80 6.10
CA ALA A 94 2.53 -0.43 5.89
C ALA A 94 4.00 -0.46 5.45
N GLU A 95 4.36 0.23 4.37
CA GLU A 95 5.73 0.29 3.83
C GLU A 95 6.38 1.65 4.07
N ASN A 96 5.62 2.73 3.91
CA ASN A 96 6.12 4.10 3.80
C ASN A 96 6.39 4.75 5.18
N HIS A 97 6.94 3.98 6.12
CA HIS A 97 7.40 4.44 7.43
C HIS A 97 8.82 5.06 7.32
N PHE A 98 8.89 6.39 7.25
CA PHE A 98 10.11 7.19 7.11
C PHE A 98 10.50 7.99 8.37
N GLY A 99 9.63 8.14 9.36
CA GLY A 99 9.79 9.07 10.50
C GLY A 99 11.10 8.99 11.30
N ILE A 100 11.87 7.89 11.20
CA ILE A 100 13.14 7.68 11.93
C ILE A 100 14.32 7.29 10.99
N ARG A 101 14.09 7.13 9.68
CA ARG A 101 15.07 6.49 8.77
C ARG A 101 15.83 7.44 7.85
N TYR A 102 15.79 8.74 8.11
CA TYR A 102 16.60 9.70 7.34
C TYR A 102 18.08 9.62 7.75
N GLY A 103 18.99 9.63 6.77
CA GLY A 103 20.43 9.50 6.99
C GLY A 103 21.11 10.71 7.64
N THR A 104 20.36 11.75 7.98
CA THR A 104 20.85 12.97 8.63
C THR A 104 19.91 13.36 9.79
N GLY A 105 20.49 13.63 10.96
CA GLY A 105 19.76 13.98 12.18
C GLY A 105 19.33 15.44 12.25
N VAL A 106 18.75 15.98 11.18
CA VAL A 106 18.32 17.40 11.14
C VAL A 106 16.96 17.61 11.84
N TYR A 107 16.19 16.55 12.06
CA TYR A 107 14.90 16.61 12.74
C TYR A 107 15.00 16.15 14.21
N ARG A 108 15.44 17.07 15.07
CA ARG A 108 15.26 16.96 16.52
C ARG A 108 13.87 17.50 16.84
N TRP A 109 12.91 16.59 17.04
CA TRP A 109 11.58 16.93 17.55
C TRP A 109 11.73 17.75 18.83
N ARG A 110 11.11 18.93 18.85
CA ARG A 110 11.04 19.85 20.00
C ARG A 110 9.71 19.67 20.70
#